data_AF-A0A7C1M221-F1
#
_entry.id   AF-A0A7C1M221-F1
#
_cell.length_a   1.000
_cell.length_b   1.000
_cell.length_c   1.000
_cell.angle_alpha   90.00
_cell.angle_beta   90.00
_cell.angle_gamma   90.00
#
_symmetry.space_group_name_H-M   'P 1'
#
loop_
_entity.id
_entity.type
_entity.pdbx_description
1 polymer ?
#
loop_
_entity_poly.entity_id
_entity_poly.type
_entity_poly.pdbx_seq_one_letter_code
_entity_poly.pdbx_strand_id
1 'polypeptide(L)' 'MVQRSDSKQYWFDLEDLLKPIDWEYIKTLPDAVQDALELYMRGEISIGKASEMARLNYREFDGIRAKARIPMHI' A
#
# COMPACT_ATOMS: atom_id res chain seq x y z
N MET A 1 -9.65 4.75 25.49
CA MET A 1 -8.37 5.30 25.00
C MET A 1 -8.39 5.18 23.49
N VAL A 2 -9.00 6.15 22.80
CA VAL A 2 -9.15 6.14 21.33
C VAL A 2 -8.88 7.56 20.86
N GLN A 3 -7.66 7.80 20.38
CA GLN A 3 -7.35 8.90 19.49
C GLN A 3 -6.21 8.45 18.58
N ARG A 4 -6.57 8.01 17.37
CA ARG A 4 -5.71 8.15 16.19
C ARG A 4 -6.53 8.89 15.15
N SER A 5 -6.66 10.19 15.38
CA SER A 5 -6.97 11.14 14.33
C SER A 5 -5.76 11.16 13.41
N ASP A 6 -5.90 10.54 12.25
CA ASP A 6 -5.35 11.02 10.99
C ASP A 6 -6.07 10.20 9.93
N SER A 7 -7.10 10.81 9.35
CA SER A 7 -7.74 10.30 8.14
C SER A 7 -6.67 10.29 7.05
N LYS A 8 -5.84 9.24 7.01
CA LYS A 8 -4.93 9.00 5.91
C LYS A 8 -5.81 8.86 4.67
N GLN A 9 -5.88 9.93 3.89
CA GLN A 9 -6.70 9.98 2.70
C GLN A 9 -6.01 9.10 1.66
N TYR A 10 -6.41 7.83 1.64
CA TYR A 10 -6.06 6.95 0.54
C TYR A 10 -6.90 7.32 -0.67
N TRP A 11 -6.39 7.04 -1.87
CA TRP A 11 -7.15 7.29 -3.11
C TRP A 11 -8.36 6.34 -3.27
N PHE A 12 -8.48 5.35 -2.39
CA PHE A 12 -9.59 4.43 -2.27
C PHE A 12 -10.21 4.51 -0.87
N ASP A 13 -11.50 4.21 -0.80
CA ASP A 13 -12.20 4.04 0.46
C ASP A 13 -12.00 2.61 0.99
N LEU A 14 -11.62 2.50 2.26
CA LEU A 14 -11.39 1.21 2.92
C LEU A 14 -12.67 0.36 2.99
N GLU A 15 -13.83 1.02 3.04
CA GLU A 15 -15.15 0.39 3.14
C GLU A 15 -15.57 -0.29 1.83
N ASP A 16 -15.08 0.20 0.69
CA ASP A 16 -15.41 -0.31 -0.65
C ASP A 16 -14.54 -1.51 -1.06
N LEU A 17 -13.56 -1.88 -0.24
CA LEU A 17 -12.67 -3.01 -0.54
C LEU A 17 -13.42 -4.34 -0.40
N LEU A 18 -13.36 -5.16 -1.46
CA LEU A 18 -13.89 -6.54 -1.44
C LEU A 18 -13.33 -7.40 -0.29
N LYS A 19 -12.08 -7.10 0.13
CA LYS A 19 -11.43 -7.70 1.30
C LYS A 19 -10.60 -6.63 2.00
N PRO A 20 -10.52 -6.63 3.34
CA PRO A 20 -9.68 -5.68 4.05
C PRO A 20 -8.20 -5.89 3.70
N ILE A 21 -7.45 -4.79 3.71
CA ILE A 21 -5.99 -4.78 3.56
C ILE A 21 -5.37 -5.70 4.61
N ASP A 22 -4.39 -6.49 4.18
CA ASP A 22 -3.64 -7.39 5.05
C ASP A 22 -2.50 -6.62 5.75
N TRP A 23 -2.86 -5.81 6.75
CA TRP A 23 -1.91 -4.99 7.50
C TRP A 23 -0.87 -5.82 8.26
N GLU A 24 -1.23 -7.04 8.68
CA GLU A 24 -0.28 -7.95 9.33
C GLU A 24 0.77 -8.44 8.34
N TYR A 25 0.39 -8.76 7.10
CA TYR A 25 1.36 -9.04 6.05
C TYR A 25 2.27 -7.85 5.78
N ILE A 26 1.73 -6.62 5.67
CA ILE A 26 2.54 -5.41 5.42
C ILE A 26 3.62 -5.23 6.48
N LYS A 27 3.30 -5.44 7.77
CA LYS A 27 4.25 -5.32 8.88
C LYS A 27 5.42 -6.32 8.80
N THR A 28 5.28 -7.41 8.05
CA THR A 28 6.37 -8.39 7.84
C THR A 28 7.34 -8.01 6.73
N LEU A 29 7.02 -6.98 5.95
CA LEU A 29 7.83 -6.54 4.81
C LEU A 29 8.98 -5.63 5.26
N PRO A 30 10.05 -5.49 4.45
CA PRO A 30 11.08 -4.49 4.69
C PRO A 30 10.49 -3.08 4.73
N ASP A 31 11.04 -2.20 5.57
CA ASP A 31 10.55 -0.82 5.77
C ASP A 31 10.41 -0.06 4.45
N ALA A 32 11.39 -0.19 3.53
CA ALA A 32 11.35 0.45 2.22
C ALA A 32 10.12 0.02 1.37
N VAL A 33 9.66 -1.21 1.54
CA VAL A 33 8.46 -1.72 0.86
C VAL A 33 7.21 -1.17 1.54
N GLN A 34 7.19 -1.12 2.88
CA GLN A 34 6.07 -0.56 3.63
C GLN A 34 5.85 0.91 3.28
N ASP A 35 6.93 1.71 3.26
CA ASP A 35 6.89 3.13 2.90
C ASP A 35 6.40 3.33 1.45
N ALA A 36 6.91 2.53 0.51
CA ALA A 36 6.48 2.59 -0.88
C ALA A 36 4.99 2.24 -1.06
N LEU A 37 4.48 1.25 -0.33
CA LEU A 37 3.05 0.91 -0.33
C LEU A 37 2.21 2.04 0.27
N GLU A 38 2.65 2.66 1.36
CA GLU A 38 1.94 3.79 1.99
C GLU A 38 1.82 4.98 1.03
N LEU A 39 2.92 5.40 0.40
CA LEU A 39 2.91 6.50 -0.57
C LEU A 39 2.02 6.18 -1.78
N TYR A 40 2.06 4.93 -2.25
CA TYR A 40 1.18 4.45 -3.30
C TYR A 40 -0.30 4.50 -2.89
N MET A 41 -0.64 4.02 -1.69
CA MET A 41 -2.02 4.02 -1.19
C MET A 41 -2.56 5.44 -1.00
N ARG A 42 -1.71 6.41 -0.68
CA ARG A 42 -2.06 7.84 -0.62
C ARG A 42 -2.19 8.53 -1.97
N GLY A 43 -1.76 7.86 -3.04
CA GLY A 43 -1.80 8.42 -4.40
C GLY A 43 -0.70 9.45 -4.65
N GLU A 44 0.30 9.52 -3.77
CA GLU A 44 1.43 10.44 -3.89
C GLU A 44 2.39 10.01 -5.01
N ILE A 45 2.46 8.71 -5.29
CA ILE A 45 3.33 8.12 -6.32
C ILE A 45 2.62 7.02 -7.11
N SER A 46 3.05 6.82 -8.36
CA SER A 46 2.59 5.69 -9.19
C SER A 46 3.17 4.36 -8.71
N ILE A 47 2.54 3.25 -9.09
CA ILE A 47 3.04 1.89 -8.78
C ILE A 47 4.44 1.65 -9.33
N GLY A 48 4.76 2.20 -10.51
CA GLY A 48 6.11 2.13 -11.08
C GLY A 48 7.13 2.82 -10.18
N LYS A 49 6.81 4.03 -9.71
CA LYS A 49 7.69 4.77 -8.81
C LYS A 49 7.84 4.09 -7.45
N ALA A 50 6.76 3.52 -6.93
CA ALA A 50 6.78 2.74 -5.70
C ALA A 50 7.69 1.51 -5.82
N SER A 51 7.66 0.80 -6.96
CA SER A 51 8.55 -0.33 -7.22
C SER A 51 10.04 0.07 -7.23
N GLU A 52 10.37 1.21 -7.84
CA GLU A 52 11.73 1.76 -7.83
C GLU A 52 12.20 2.07 -6.40
N MET A 53 11.35 2.73 -5.60
CA MET A 53 11.67 3.09 -4.21
C MET A 53 11.89 1.85 -3.33
N ALA A 54 11.08 0.81 -3.55
CA ALA A 54 11.21 -0.48 -2.89
C ALA A 54 12.43 -1.30 -3.37
N ARG A 55 13.16 -0.84 -4.40
CA ARG A 55 14.25 -1.58 -5.07
C ARG A 55 13.81 -2.95 -5.59
N LEU A 56 12.57 -3.03 -6.05
CA LEU A 56 11.98 -4.22 -6.64
C LEU A 56 11.63 -3.93 -8.10
N ASN A 57 11.55 -4.97 -8.92
CA ASN A 57 10.95 -4.78 -10.23
C ASN A 57 9.42 -4.60 -10.11
N TYR A 58 8.80 -4.06 -11.16
CA TYR A 58 7.37 -3.79 -11.20
C TYR A 58 6.51 -5.00 -10.80
N ARG A 59 6.83 -6.19 -11.32
CA ARG A 59 6.04 -7.41 -11.10
C ARG A 59 6.16 -7.92 -9.67
N GLU A 60 7.34 -7.83 -9.07
CA GLU A 60 7.57 -8.19 -7.66
C GLU A 60 6.76 -7.29 -6.74
N PHE A 61 6.84 -5.98 -6.96
CA PHE A 61 6.11 -5.00 -6.17
C PHE A 61 4.58 -5.16 -6.33
N ASP A 62 4.11 -5.34 -7.57
CA ASP A 62 2.69 -5.60 -7.85
C ASP A 62 2.19 -6.89 -7.18
N GLY A 63 3.01 -7.94 -7.15
CA GLY A 63 2.71 -9.17 -6.42
C GLY A 63 2.57 -8.95 -4.92
N ILE A 64 3.42 -8.12 -4.33
CA ILE A 64 3.34 -7.72 -2.91
C ILE A 64 2.05 -6.91 -2.66
N ARG A 65 1.76 -5.91 -3.49
CA ARG A 65 0.52 -5.10 -3.42
C ARG A 65 -0.72 -6.00 -3.46
N ALA A 66 -0.77 -6.91 -4.44
CA ALA A 66 -1.89 -7.84 -4.60
C ALA A 66 -2.04 -8.77 -3.40
N LYS A 67 -0.93 -9.30 -2.87
CA LYS A 67 -0.93 -10.15 -1.67
C LYS A 67 -1.37 -9.38 -0.42
N ALA A 68 -0.99 -8.11 -0.30
CA ALA A 68 -1.45 -7.18 0.72
C ALA A 68 -2.91 -6.73 0.53
N ARG A 69 -3.56 -7.13 -0.58
CA ARG A 69 -4.95 -6.78 -0.94
C ARG A 69 -5.16 -5.27 -1.12
N ILE A 70 -4.11 -4.56 -1.48
CA ILE A 70 -4.19 -3.13 -1.83
C ILE A 70 -4.74 -3.03 -3.25
N PRO A 71 -5.76 -2.19 -3.52
CA PRO A 71 -6.34 -2.07 -4.86
C PRO A 71 -5.34 -1.51 -5.87
N MET A 72 -5.62 -1.71 -7.17
CA MET A 72 -4.81 -1.13 -8.25
C MET A 72 -5.37 0.25 -8.61
N HIS A 73 -4.54 1.29 -8.47
CA HIS A 73 -4.81 2.61 -9.00
C HIS A 73 -4.71 2.57 -10.53
N ILE A 74 -5.84 2.75 -11.22
CA ILE A 74 -5.97 2.71 -12.69
C ILE A 74 -5.80 4.11 -13.27
#